data_AF-A0A6L3X5A9-F1
#
_entry.id   AF-A0A6L3X5A9-F1
#
_cell.length_a   1.000
_cell.length_b   1.000
_cell.length_c   1.000
_cell.angle_alpha   90.00
_cell.angle_beta   90.00
_cell.angle_gamma   90.00
#
_symmetry.space_group_name_H-M   'P 1'
#
loop_
_entity.id
_entity.type
_entity.pdbx_description
1 polymer ?
#
loop_
_entity_poly.entity_id
_entity_poly.type
_entity_poly.pdbx_seq_one_letter_code
_entity_poly.pdbx_strand_id
1 'polypeptide(L)'
;EPLAPNANRLEGLCPPVQAADGELNGEPVRFVTVVRDANNHFPRAAQGEVGLLEGWTLAKVVSETVAADADKAVKRPIVAVNGGPNHGHG
;
A
#
# COMPACT_ATOMS: atom_id res chain seq x y z
N GLU A 1 4.71 -4.40 -10.54
CA GLU A 1 5.35 -5.53 -9.85
C GLU A 1 4.50 -5.91 -8.64
N PRO A 2 4.34 -7.20 -8.30
CA PRO A 2 3.61 -7.62 -7.10
C PRO A 2 4.34 -7.18 -5.82
N LEU A 3 3.58 -6.80 -4.77
CA LEU A 3 4.14 -6.31 -3.51
C LEU A 3 4.86 -7.41 -2.69
N ALA A 4 4.38 -8.64 -2.82
CA ALA A 4 4.99 -9.84 -2.27
C ALA A 4 4.54 -11.06 -3.10
N PRO A 5 5.27 -12.18 -3.06
CA PRO A 5 4.84 -13.42 -3.71
C PRO A 5 3.44 -13.84 -3.23
N ASN A 6 2.57 -14.22 -4.16
CA ASN A 6 1.20 -14.70 -3.89
C ASN A 6 0.30 -13.71 -3.12
N ALA A 7 0.64 -12.42 -3.09
CA ALA A 7 -0.20 -11.42 -2.44
C ALA A 7 -1.37 -10.98 -3.34
N ASN A 8 -2.58 -10.97 -2.77
CA ASN A 8 -3.81 -10.54 -3.43
C ASN A 8 -3.99 -9.03 -3.29
N ARG A 9 -3.99 -8.31 -4.40
CA ARG A 9 -4.10 -6.84 -4.41
C ARG A 9 -5.51 -6.39 -4.04
N LEU A 10 -5.59 -5.35 -3.21
CA LEU A 10 -6.84 -4.65 -2.93
C LEU A 10 -7.22 -3.75 -4.11
N GLU A 11 -8.50 -3.75 -4.47
CA GLU A 11 -9.05 -2.92 -5.53
C GLU A 11 -9.63 -1.60 -5.00
N GLY A 12 -9.93 -0.66 -5.91
CA GLY A 12 -10.61 0.59 -5.56
C GLY A 12 -9.76 1.61 -4.78
N LEU A 13 -8.44 1.44 -4.79
CA LEU A 13 -7.49 2.39 -4.22
C LEU A 13 -7.09 3.45 -5.27
N CYS A 14 -6.62 4.62 -4.82
CA CYS A 14 -6.01 5.57 -5.75
C CYS A 14 -4.78 4.93 -6.42
N PRO A 15 -4.51 5.21 -7.71
CA PRO A 15 -3.48 4.52 -8.48
C PRO A 15 -2.08 4.43 -7.84
N PRO A 16 -1.53 5.48 -7.18
CA PRO A 16 -0.19 5.41 -6.58
C PRO A 16 -0.14 4.62 -5.28
N VAL A 17 -1.27 4.31 -4.64
CA VAL A 17 -1.30 3.50 -3.41
C VAL A 17 -1.61 2.06 -3.77
N GLN A 18 -0.73 1.16 -3.35
CA GLN A 18 -0.95 -0.27 -3.51
C GLN A 18 -1.06 -0.90 -2.14
N ALA A 19 -2.06 -1.77 -1.98
CA ALA A 19 -2.15 -2.66 -0.84
C ALA A 19 -2.41 -4.08 -1.32
N ALA A 20 -1.85 -5.05 -0.62
CA ALA A 20 -2.12 -6.46 -0.89
C ALA A 20 -2.12 -7.28 0.40
N ASP A 21 -3.03 -8.23 0.50
CA ASP A 21 -3.03 -9.24 1.55
C ASP A 21 -2.15 -10.42 1.12
N GLY A 22 -1.30 -10.90 2.00
CA GLY A 22 -0.45 -12.07 1.79
C GLY A 22 -0.18 -12.79 3.10
N GLU A 23 0.88 -13.60 3.11
CA GLU A 23 1.31 -14.36 4.30
C GLU A 23 2.79 -14.11 4.59
N LEU A 24 3.14 -14.07 5.88
CA LEU A 24 4.51 -14.06 6.38
C LEU A 24 4.62 -15.10 7.50
N ASN A 25 5.45 -16.13 7.31
CA ASN A 25 5.58 -17.27 8.23
C ASN A 25 4.24 -17.98 8.54
N GLY A 26 3.32 -18.03 7.56
CA GLY A 26 2.00 -18.63 7.72
C GLY A 26 0.97 -17.74 8.44
N GLU A 27 1.35 -16.52 8.81
CA GLU A 27 0.43 -15.54 9.41
C GLU A 27 -0.03 -14.51 8.36
N PRO A 28 -1.31 -14.09 8.40
CA PRO A 28 -1.84 -13.11 7.46
C PRO A 28 -1.16 -11.75 7.67
N VAL A 29 -0.81 -11.07 6.59
CA VAL A 29 -0.17 -9.76 6.59
C VAL A 29 -0.76 -8.88 5.50
N ARG A 30 -0.83 -7.56 5.75
CA ARG A 30 -1.17 -6.57 4.73
C ARG A 30 0.04 -5.73 4.37
N PHE A 31 0.48 -5.81 3.12
CA PHE A 31 1.52 -4.96 2.57
C PHE A 31 0.90 -3.67 2.04
N VAL A 32 1.54 -2.53 2.30
CA VAL A 32 1.16 -1.22 1.74
C VAL A 32 2.39 -0.52 1.19
N THR A 33 2.24 0.17 0.07
CA THR A 33 3.30 1.03 -0.48
C THR A 33 2.70 2.19 -1.29
N VAL A 34 3.53 3.20 -1.51
CA VAL A 34 3.27 4.29 -2.45
C VAL A 34 4.28 4.19 -3.58
N VAL A 35 3.79 4.22 -4.82
CA VAL A 35 4.62 4.17 -6.01
C VAL A 35 4.50 5.47 -6.81
N ARG A 36 5.48 5.68 -7.69
CA ARG A 36 5.43 6.74 -8.69
C ARG A 36 4.19 6.63 -9.58
N ASP A 37 3.49 7.74 -9.76
CA ASP A 37 2.43 7.89 -10.76
C ASP A 37 2.66 9.17 -11.57
N ALA A 38 3.15 9.02 -12.81
CA ALA A 38 3.40 10.16 -13.69
C ALA A 38 2.10 10.90 -14.11
N ASN A 39 0.95 10.25 -13.94
CA ASN A 39 -0.37 10.79 -14.24
C ASN A 39 -1.12 11.22 -12.96
N ASN A 40 -0.40 11.39 -11.84
CA ASN A 40 -1.01 11.81 -10.58
C ASN A 40 -1.79 13.11 -10.78
N HIS A 41 -3.01 13.17 -10.23
CA HIS A 41 -3.85 14.36 -10.24
C HIS A 41 -3.13 15.58 -9.64
N PHE A 42 -2.23 15.35 -8.68
CA PHE A 42 -1.38 16.37 -8.08
C PHE A 42 0.05 16.28 -8.65
N PRO A 43 0.49 17.21 -9.52
CA PRO A 43 1.82 17.14 -10.14
C PRO A 43 2.99 17.13 -9.14
N ARG A 44 2.77 17.65 -7.93
CA ARG A 44 3.75 17.64 -6.82
C ARG A 44 3.88 16.28 -6.11
N ALA A 45 3.06 15.29 -6.47
CA ALA A 45 3.08 13.94 -5.93
C ALA A 45 3.30 12.86 -7.02
N ALA A 46 3.88 13.26 -8.16
CA ALA A 46 4.02 12.40 -9.33
C ALA A 46 5.30 11.53 -9.32
N GLN A 47 6.19 11.69 -8.35
CA GLN A 47 7.47 10.96 -8.24
C GLN A 47 7.48 9.93 -7.11
N GLY A 48 6.32 9.66 -6.49
CA GLY A 48 6.19 8.73 -5.36
C GLY A 48 6.14 9.42 -4.00
N GLU A 49 5.91 10.73 -3.98
CA GLU A 49 5.62 11.46 -2.75
C GLU A 49 4.27 11.04 -2.18
N VAL A 50 4.12 11.15 -0.86
CA VAL A 50 2.83 10.99 -0.19
C VAL A 50 2.10 12.33 -0.22
N GLY A 51 1.22 12.52 -1.20
CA GLY A 51 0.34 13.67 -1.32
C GLY A 51 -1.02 13.45 -0.66
N LEU A 52 -2.00 14.27 -1.05
CA LEU A 52 -3.35 14.26 -0.46
C LEU A 52 -4.08 12.93 -0.68
N LEU A 53 -4.06 12.41 -1.91
CA LEU A 53 -4.75 11.17 -2.25
C LEU A 53 -4.06 9.96 -1.64
N GLU A 54 -2.72 9.98 -1.64
CA GLU A 54 -1.91 8.90 -1.09
C GLU A 54 -2.12 8.81 0.41
N GLY A 55 -2.03 9.94 1.12
CA GLY A 55 -2.24 10.00 2.57
C GLY A 55 -3.65 9.56 2.98
N TRP A 56 -4.69 10.07 2.29
CA TRP A 56 -6.07 9.67 2.57
C TRP A 56 -6.34 8.19 2.28
N THR A 57 -5.83 7.69 1.16
CA THR A 57 -6.04 6.28 0.78
C THR A 57 -5.29 5.34 1.71
N LEU A 58 -4.06 5.68 2.13
CA LEU A 58 -3.33 4.93 3.16
C LEU A 58 -4.10 4.92 4.48
N ALA A 59 -4.60 6.07 4.93
CA ALA A 59 -5.40 6.16 6.15
C ALA A 59 -6.64 5.26 6.06
N LYS A 60 -7.37 5.30 4.93
CA LYS A 60 -8.51 4.43 4.67
C LYS A 60 -8.11 2.95 4.78
N VAL A 61 -7.07 2.52 4.08
CA VAL A 61 -6.60 1.12 4.11
C VAL A 61 -6.26 0.69 5.53
N VAL A 62 -5.52 1.50 6.29
CA VAL A 62 -5.16 1.18 7.67
C VAL A 62 -6.41 1.10 8.55
N SER A 63 -7.30 2.09 8.49
CA SER A 63 -8.54 2.10 9.28
C SER A 63 -9.43 0.91 8.98
N GLU A 64 -9.62 0.55 7.71
CA GLU A 64 -10.39 -0.63 7.31
C GLU A 64 -9.73 -1.94 7.77
N THR A 65 -8.40 -2.01 7.76
CA THR A 65 -7.65 -3.16 8.29
C THR A 65 -7.88 -3.33 9.78
N VAL A 66 -7.76 -2.23 10.54
CA VAL A 66 -8.00 -2.22 11.98
C VAL A 66 -9.44 -2.63 12.30
N ALA A 67 -10.42 -2.11 11.56
CA ALA A 67 -11.83 -2.48 11.72
C ALA A 67 -12.07 -3.97 11.41
N ALA A 68 -11.52 -4.48 10.30
CA ALA A 68 -11.69 -5.88 9.89
C ALA A 68 -11.06 -6.88 10.88
N ASP A 69 -10.05 -6.46 11.63
CA ASP A 69 -9.37 -7.28 12.61
C ASP A 69 -9.78 -6.94 14.06
N ALA A 70 -10.76 -6.06 14.28
CA ALA A 70 -11.10 -5.50 15.59
C ALA A 70 -11.38 -6.55 16.68
N ASP A 71 -12.00 -7.68 16.32
CA ASP A 71 -12.36 -8.76 17.25
C ASP A 71 -11.37 -9.94 17.25
N LYS A 72 -10.33 -9.90 16.41
CA LYS A 72 -9.33 -10.99 16.37
C LYS A 72 -8.40 -10.93 17.58
N ALA A 73 -8.07 -12.10 18.15
CA ALA A 73 -7.09 -12.19 19.23
C ALA A 73 -5.69 -11.75 18.78
N VAL A 74 -5.31 -12.08 17.54
CA VAL A 74 -4.08 -11.64 16.89
C VAL A 74 -4.45 -10.77 15.70
N LYS A 75 -3.93 -9.53 15.67
CA LYS A 75 -4.16 -8.58 14.57
C LYS A 75 -3.17 -8.84 13.45
N ARG A 76 -3.58 -8.79 12.18
CA ARG A 76 -2.65 -8.93 11.06
C ARG A 76 -1.62 -7.79 11.11
N PRO A 77 -0.33 -8.03 10.84
CA PRO A 77 0.63 -6.95 10.67
C PRO A 77 0.29 -6.12 9.44
N ILE A 78 0.57 -4.82 9.50
CA ILE A 78 0.58 -3.91 8.35
C ILE A 78 2.05 -3.58 8.06
N VAL A 79 2.56 -4.05 6.92
CA VAL A 79 3.95 -3.86 6.52
C VAL A 79 4.01 -2.76 5.47
N ALA A 80 4.62 -1.63 5.84
CA ALA A 80 4.96 -0.58 4.89
C ALA A 80 6.22 -0.98 4.11
N VAL A 81 6.07 -1.20 2.81
CA VAL A 81 7.19 -1.46 1.91
C VAL A 81 7.69 -0.12 1.38
N ASN A 82 8.96 0.20 1.62
CA ASN A 82 9.55 1.39 1.02
C ASN A 82 9.72 1.16 -0.48
N GLY A 83 9.07 1.99 -1.30
CA GLY A 83 9.26 1.98 -2.74
C GLY A 83 10.68 2.46 -3.06
N GLY A 84 11.63 1.53 -3.12
CA GLY A 84 12.99 1.85 -3.58
C GLY A 84 12.95 2.42 -5.00
N PRO A 85 13.84 3.35 -5.38
CA PRO A 85 13.79 3.97 -6.68
C PRO A 85 14.16 2.91 -7.72
N ASN A 86 13.26 2.62 -8.67
CA ASN A 86 13.73 2.17 -9.96
C ASN A 86 14.36 3.42 -10.61
N HIS A 87 15.68 3.57 -10.46
CA HIS A 87 16.47 4.63 -11.09
C HIS A 87 16.40 4.43 -12.61
N GLY A 88 15.33 4.89 -13.23
CA GLY A 88 15.34 5.22 -14.65
C GLY A 88 16.30 6.37 -14.83
N HIS A 89 17.57 6.05 -15.15
CA HIS A 89 18.54 7.01 -15.62
C HIS A 89 17.93 7.81 -16.78
N GLY A 90 17.94 9.14 -16.65
CA GLY A 90 17.96 10.03 -17.79
C GLY A 90 19.36 10.15 -18.35
#